data_AF-A0A914Z3W7-F1
#
_entry.id   AF-A0A914Z3W7-F1
#
_cell.length_a   1.000
_cell.length_b   1.000
_cell.length_c   1.000
_cell.angle_alpha   90.00
_cell.angle_beta   90.00
_cell.angle_gamma   90.00
#
_symmetry.space_group_name_H-M   'P 1'
#
loop_
_entity.id
_entity.type
_entity.pdbx_description
1 polymer ?
#
loop_
_entity_poly.entity_id
_entity_poly.type
_entity_poly.pdbx_seq_one_letter_code
_entity_poly.pdbx_strand_id
1 'polypeptide(L)'
;MAAFKHHESNKSMEEVEIDVQTSVASPLLFCRKQCFKTETIWTIFWRDHEDIFGVTDGETKIFEKKIPIAERMKFCGNVSASLLTEKWRKIFTDAAFKLTFKDDDEDELEVEMTHGTVTLQRIEEPGHIKAIFNEMVEAYNKISVSC
;
A
#
# COMPACT_ATOMS: atom_id res chain seq x y z
N MET A 1 5.01 17.29 44.93
CA MET A 1 5.86 17.61 43.76
C MET A 1 5.47 16.66 42.65
N ALA A 2 5.20 17.22 41.47
CA ALA A 2 4.71 16.54 40.28
C ALA A 2 5.79 15.71 39.57
N ALA A 3 5.36 14.65 38.86
CA ALA A 3 5.78 14.40 37.48
C ALA A 3 4.66 13.60 36.77
N PHE A 4 4.12 14.20 35.72
CA PHE A 4 3.05 13.71 34.85
C PHE A 4 3.66 13.29 33.50
N LYS A 5 3.21 12.13 32.96
CA LYS A 5 3.04 11.73 31.53
C LYS A 5 4.28 11.77 30.60
N HIS A 6 4.39 11.10 29.44
CA HIS A 6 3.51 10.46 28.44
C HIS A 6 4.20 9.15 27.95
N HIS A 7 3.50 8.05 27.63
CA HIS A 7 3.00 7.66 26.27
C HIS A 7 4.14 7.50 25.25
N GLU A 8 4.27 6.42 24.48
CA GLU A 8 3.23 5.81 23.64
C GLU A 8 3.37 4.30 23.46
N SER A 9 2.22 3.70 23.20
CA SER A 9 2.03 2.30 22.91
C SER A 9 2.65 1.92 21.56
N ASN A 10 3.59 0.97 21.60
CA ASN A 10 3.95 0.16 20.44
C ASN A 10 2.73 -0.67 20.03
N LYS A 11 1.82 -0.10 19.24
CA LYS A 11 0.60 -0.76 18.78
C LYS A 11 0.91 -1.47 17.46
N SER A 12 1.66 -2.58 17.55
CA SER A 12 1.76 -3.52 16.43
C SER A 12 0.35 -3.95 16.01
N MET A 13 0.11 -3.90 14.70
CA MET A 13 -1.14 -4.31 14.06
C MET A 13 -1.07 -5.82 13.84
N GLU A 14 -1.83 -6.61 14.61
CA GLU A 14 -1.88 -8.07 14.48
C GLU A 14 -3.12 -8.54 13.70
N GLU A 15 -2.83 -9.49 12.80
CA GLU A 15 -3.65 -10.36 11.95
C GLU A 15 -4.70 -9.71 11.04
N VAL A 16 -4.67 -10.09 9.75
CA VAL A 16 -5.30 -9.40 8.62
C VAL A 16 -6.04 -10.45 7.77
N GLU A 17 -7.33 -10.24 7.51
CA GLU A 17 -7.98 -10.91 6.39
C GLU A 17 -7.61 -10.17 5.09
N ILE A 18 -6.97 -10.90 4.18
CA ILE A 18 -6.44 -10.35 2.93
C ILE A 18 -7.31 -10.85 1.79
N ASP A 19 -8.07 -9.95 1.18
CA ASP A 19 -8.66 -10.22 -0.14
C ASP A 19 -7.70 -9.74 -1.22
N VAL A 20 -7.05 -10.71 -1.87
CA VAL A 20 -6.00 -10.52 -2.86
C VAL A 20 -6.63 -10.49 -4.24
N GLN A 21 -6.54 -9.36 -4.94
CA GLN A 21 -7.04 -9.25 -6.30
C GLN A 21 -5.91 -8.80 -7.23
N THR A 22 -5.35 -9.74 -7.99
CA THR A 22 -4.28 -9.45 -8.94
C THR A 22 -4.76 -9.71 -10.36
N SER A 23 -4.64 -8.73 -11.24
CA SER A 23 -4.82 -8.91 -12.69
C SER A 23 -3.49 -9.22 -13.35
N VAL A 24 -3.47 -10.19 -14.27
CA VAL A 24 -2.27 -10.51 -15.05
C VAL A 24 -1.96 -9.39 -16.08
N ALA A 25 -2.99 -8.68 -16.55
CA ALA A 25 -2.92 -7.69 -17.63
C ALA A 25 -3.18 -6.23 -17.21
N SER A 26 -3.49 -5.95 -15.94
CA SER A 26 -3.74 -4.59 -15.49
C SER A 26 -2.42 -3.84 -15.22
N PRO A 27 -2.29 -2.57 -15.66
CA PRO A 27 -1.18 -1.70 -15.25
C PRO A 27 -1.24 -1.31 -13.76
N LEU A 28 -2.27 -1.77 -13.04
CA LEU A 28 -2.51 -1.55 -11.63
C LEU A 28 -2.50 -2.90 -10.88
N LEU A 29 -1.62 -3.03 -9.88
CA LEU A 29 -1.70 -4.09 -8.87
C LEU A 29 -2.29 -3.48 -7.60
N PHE A 30 -3.14 -4.22 -6.89
CA PHE A 30 -3.62 -3.78 -5.59
C PHE A 30 -3.95 -4.95 -4.67
N CYS A 31 -3.96 -4.68 -3.37
CA CYS A 31 -4.45 -5.59 -2.34
C CYS A 31 -5.10 -4.78 -1.22
N ARG A 32 -6.02 -5.40 -0.48
CA ARG A 32 -6.73 -4.74 0.63
C ARG A 32 -6.27 -5.30 1.97
N LYS A 33 -6.16 -4.42 2.96
CA LYS A 33 -5.89 -4.75 4.36
C LYS A 33 -6.90 -4.05 5.27
N GLN A 34 -7.64 -4.83 6.05
CA GLN A 34 -8.53 -4.28 7.05
C GLN A 34 -7.75 -3.94 8.33
N CYS A 35 -7.96 -2.73 8.86
CA CYS A 35 -7.52 -2.36 10.20
C CYS A 35 -8.67 -2.59 11.18
N PHE A 36 -8.61 -3.67 11.97
CA PHE A 36 -9.68 -4.02 12.90
C PHE A 36 -9.96 -2.98 13.99
N LYS A 37 -8.99 -2.11 14.32
CA LYS A 37 -9.17 -1.07 15.33
C LYS A 37 -10.05 0.09 14.86
N THR A 38 -10.01 0.39 13.57
CA THR A 38 -10.71 1.53 12.97
C THR A 38 -11.82 1.08 12.01
N GLU A 39 -11.96 -0.23 11.80
CA GLU A 39 -12.80 -0.87 10.77
C GLU A 39 -12.51 -0.38 9.34
N THR A 40 -11.41 0.37 9.15
CA THR A 40 -11.03 0.95 7.86
C THR A 40 -10.39 -0.11 6.98
N ILE A 41 -10.79 -0.16 5.71
CA ILE A 41 -10.16 -1.00 4.69
C ILE A 41 -9.15 -0.14 3.93
N TRP A 42 -7.88 -0.44 4.12
CA TRP A 42 -6.80 0.20 3.38
C TRP A 42 -6.52 -0.56 2.11
N THR A 43 -6.44 0.16 0.99
CA THR A 43 -6.04 -0.40 -0.31
C THR A 43 -4.62 0.03 -0.61
N ILE A 44 -3.72 -0.94 -0.77
CA ILE A 44 -2.34 -0.75 -1.22
C ILE A 44 -2.31 -0.99 -2.72
N PHE A 45 -1.66 -0.12 -3.49
CA PHE A 45 -1.62 -0.21 -4.95
C PHE A 45 -0.26 0.14 -5.56
N TRP A 46 -0.07 -0.33 -6.80
CA TRP A 46 1.08 -0.05 -7.65
C TRP A 46 0.62 0.28 -9.07
N ARG A 47 0.97 1.48 -9.56
CA ARG A 47 0.78 1.95 -10.94
C ARG A 47 2.06 1.77 -11.73
N ASP A 48 2.11 0.73 -12.55
CA ASP A 48 3.35 0.31 -13.25
C ASP A 48 3.84 1.33 -14.27
N HIS A 49 2.91 2.04 -14.93
CA HIS A 49 3.23 3.02 -15.96
C HIS A 49 3.80 4.34 -15.41
N GLU A 50 3.61 4.64 -14.12
CA GLU A 50 4.09 5.87 -13.47
C GLU A 50 5.20 5.62 -12.44
N ASP A 51 5.50 4.35 -12.17
CA ASP A 51 6.31 3.89 -11.04
C ASP A 51 5.79 4.38 -9.68
N ILE A 52 4.47 4.45 -9.49
CA ILE A 52 3.86 4.97 -8.26
C ILE A 52 3.36 3.83 -7.38
N PHE A 53 3.82 3.84 -6.13
CA PHE A 53 3.28 3.02 -5.05
C PHE A 53 2.43 3.90 -4.14
N GLY A 54 1.27 3.40 -3.72
CA GLY A 54 0.41 4.16 -2.84
C GLY A 54 -0.49 3.34 -1.95
N VAL A 55 -1.08 4.03 -0.98
CA VAL A 55 -2.01 3.48 0.00
C VAL A 55 -3.15 4.48 0.19
N THR A 56 -4.39 3.99 0.19
CA THR A 56 -5.58 4.84 0.38
C THR A 56 -6.64 4.13 1.22
N ASP A 57 -7.43 4.88 1.98
CA ASP A 57 -8.63 4.38 2.66
C ASP A 57 -9.86 4.35 1.73
N GLY A 58 -9.73 4.88 0.50
CA GLY A 58 -10.81 4.96 -0.49
C GLY A 58 -11.78 6.13 -0.28
N GLU A 59 -11.63 6.92 0.78
CA GLU A 59 -12.56 8.00 1.13
C GLU A 59 -11.87 9.34 1.37
N THR A 60 -10.89 9.38 2.29
CA THR A 60 -10.36 10.64 2.84
C THR A 60 -8.86 10.78 2.75
N LYS A 61 -8.12 9.67 2.67
CA LYS A 61 -6.66 9.65 2.75
C LYS A 61 -6.05 8.89 1.59
N ILE A 62 -4.96 9.46 1.08
CA ILE A 62 -4.11 8.85 0.08
C ILE A 62 -2.66 9.25 0.34
N PHE A 63 -1.79 8.25 0.23
CA PHE A 63 -0.35 8.38 0.40
C PHE A 63 0.30 7.79 -0.83
N GLU A 64 1.23 8.50 -1.46
CA GLU A 64 1.94 7.96 -2.61
C GLU A 64 3.43 8.31 -2.57
N LYS A 65 4.21 7.48 -3.27
CA LYS A 65 5.60 7.75 -3.56
C LYS A 65 5.96 7.12 -4.90
N LYS A 66 6.78 7.83 -5.67
CA LYS A 66 7.45 7.24 -6.82
C LYS A 66 8.55 6.28 -6.34
N ILE A 67 8.46 5.01 -6.71
CA ILE A 67 9.44 3.98 -6.34
C ILE A 67 10.13 3.47 -7.62
N PRO A 68 11.35 3.95 -7.92
CA PRO A 68 12.06 3.53 -9.12
C PRO A 68 12.46 2.05 -9.04
N ILE A 69 12.80 1.47 -10.19
CA ILE A 69 13.18 0.05 -10.33
C ILE A 69 14.26 -0.40 -9.32
N ALA A 70 15.27 0.43 -9.06
CA ALA A 70 16.35 0.10 -8.14
C ALA A 70 15.89 -0.02 -6.68
N GLU A 71 14.88 0.76 -6.27
CA GLU A 71 14.29 0.68 -4.94
C GLU A 71 13.35 -0.54 -4.85
N ARG A 72 12.54 -0.80 -5.89
CA ARG A 72 11.75 -2.04 -6.01
C ARG A 72 12.61 -3.31 -5.90
N MET A 73 13.77 -3.33 -6.56
CA MET A 73 14.71 -4.46 -6.46
C MET A 73 15.15 -4.70 -5.03
N LYS A 74 15.42 -3.66 -4.23
CA LYS A 74 15.80 -3.79 -2.82
C LYS A 74 14.68 -4.43 -2.00
N PHE A 75 13.44 -3.98 -2.16
CA PHE A 75 12.27 -4.55 -1.49
C PHE A 75 12.00 -6.01 -1.86
N CYS A 76 12.43 -6.43 -3.06
CA CYS A 76 12.36 -7.82 -3.52
C CYS A 76 13.61 -8.66 -3.18
N GLY A 77 14.57 -8.15 -2.38
CA GLY A 77 15.77 -8.90 -2.00
C GLY A 77 16.91 -8.85 -3.03
N ASN A 78 17.04 -7.75 -3.76
CA ASN A 78 18.04 -7.51 -4.81
C ASN A 78 17.99 -8.53 -5.96
N VAL A 79 16.80 -8.92 -6.38
CA VAL A 79 16.58 -9.83 -7.52
C VAL A 79 16.94 -9.18 -8.85
N SER A 80 17.19 -9.99 -9.88
CA SER A 80 17.40 -9.51 -11.25
C SER A 80 16.15 -8.82 -11.81
N ALA A 81 16.33 -7.93 -12.79
CA ALA A 81 15.23 -7.26 -13.47
C ALA A 81 14.22 -8.24 -14.10
N SER A 82 14.69 -9.39 -14.60
CA SER A 82 13.84 -10.43 -15.18
C SER A 82 12.88 -11.09 -14.18
N LEU A 83 13.23 -11.10 -12.89
CA LEU A 83 12.41 -11.69 -11.82
C LEU A 83 11.65 -10.63 -11.01
N LEU A 84 11.98 -9.36 -11.19
CA LEU A 84 11.44 -8.27 -10.39
C LEU A 84 9.91 -8.20 -10.47
N THR A 85 9.35 -8.25 -11.68
CA THR A 85 7.90 -8.14 -11.89
C THR A 85 7.13 -9.28 -11.21
N GLU A 86 7.64 -10.51 -11.31
CA GLU A 86 7.02 -11.68 -10.65
C GLU A 86 7.09 -11.55 -9.13
N LYS A 87 8.26 -11.19 -8.58
CA LYS A 87 8.45 -11.00 -7.14
C LYS A 87 7.61 -9.85 -6.59
N TRP A 88 7.54 -8.74 -7.32
CA TRP A 88 6.74 -7.58 -6.94
C TRP A 88 5.26 -7.94 -6.89
N ARG A 89 4.74 -8.62 -7.93
CA ARG A 89 3.38 -9.16 -7.92
C ARG A 89 3.15 -10.08 -6.73
N LYS A 90 4.09 -10.98 -6.42
CA LYS A 90 3.99 -11.89 -5.28
C LYS A 90 3.84 -11.14 -3.95
N ILE A 91 4.50 -10.00 -3.74
CA ILE A 91 4.34 -9.20 -2.51
C ILE A 91 2.88 -8.71 -2.36
N PHE A 92 2.24 -8.28 -3.45
CA PHE A 92 0.82 -7.94 -3.46
C PHE A 92 -0.08 -9.17 -3.28
N THR A 93 0.29 -10.29 -3.90
CA THR A 93 -0.46 -11.54 -3.78
C THR A 93 -0.43 -12.09 -2.36
N ASP A 94 0.71 -12.04 -1.69
CA ASP A 94 0.85 -12.52 -0.31
C ASP A 94 0.41 -11.44 0.71
N ALA A 95 0.07 -10.23 0.23
CA ALA A 95 -0.10 -8.98 0.98
C ALA A 95 0.86 -8.84 2.17
N ALA A 96 2.15 -8.97 1.89
CA ALA A 96 3.23 -8.91 2.87
C ALA A 96 3.57 -7.47 3.31
N PHE A 97 2.55 -6.61 3.44
CA PHE A 97 2.67 -5.21 3.83
C PHE A 97 2.24 -4.98 5.28
N LYS A 98 2.97 -4.16 6.04
CA LYS A 98 2.50 -3.67 7.34
C LYS A 98 2.51 -2.14 7.33
N LEU A 99 1.38 -1.56 7.74
CA LEU A 99 1.12 -0.12 7.69
C LEU A 99 1.28 0.46 9.10
N THR A 100 2.09 1.52 9.23
CA THR A 100 2.32 2.22 10.50
C THR A 100 2.34 3.72 10.24
N PHE A 101 1.42 4.48 10.84
CA PHE A 101 1.46 5.93 10.78
C PHE A 101 2.64 6.45 11.61
N LYS A 102 3.41 7.37 11.04
CA LYS A 102 4.42 8.12 11.78
C LYS A 102 3.74 9.39 12.26
N ASP A 103 3.76 9.58 13.57
CA ASP A 103 3.23 10.74 14.29
C ASP A 103 1.69 10.79 14.46
N ASP A 104 1.27 11.64 15.40
CA ASP A 104 -0.14 11.88 15.75
C ASP A 104 -0.95 12.56 14.62
N ASP A 105 -0.26 13.22 13.68
CA ASP A 105 -0.88 14.04 12.63
C ASP A 105 -1.24 13.25 11.35
N GLU A 106 -0.91 11.95 11.29
CA GLU A 106 -1.31 11.01 10.21
C GLU A 106 -0.91 11.42 8.77
N ASP A 107 0.04 12.33 8.60
CA ASP A 107 0.51 12.80 7.29
C ASP A 107 1.63 11.95 6.69
N GLU A 108 2.29 11.13 7.52
CA GLU A 108 3.29 10.17 7.08
C GLU A 108 2.86 8.73 7.36
N LEU A 109 3.02 7.88 6.35
CA LEU A 109 2.72 6.46 6.45
C LEU A 109 3.97 5.63 6.13
N GLU A 110 4.44 4.86 7.11
CA GLU A 110 5.47 3.84 6.89
C GLU A 110 4.82 2.52 6.48
N VAL A 111 5.28 1.98 5.35
CA VAL A 111 4.90 0.68 4.82
C VAL A 111 6.11 -0.24 4.89
N GLU A 112 6.02 -1.24 5.75
CA GLU A 112 7.00 -2.31 5.90
C GLU A 112 6.70 -3.43 4.89
N MET A 113 7.71 -3.82 4.13
CA MET A 113 7.72 -4.92 3.17
C MET A 113 8.77 -5.97 3.61
N THR A 114 8.80 -7.13 2.96
CA THR A 114 9.68 -8.25 3.33
C THR A 114 11.16 -7.89 3.51
N HIS A 115 11.70 -6.95 2.70
CA HIS A 115 13.12 -6.58 2.72
C HIS A 115 13.39 -5.09 2.93
N GLY A 116 12.43 -4.33 3.47
CA GLY A 116 12.65 -2.93 3.78
C GLY A 116 11.37 -2.16 4.10
N THR A 117 11.54 -0.89 4.46
CA THR A 117 10.44 0.04 4.72
C THR A 117 10.44 1.17 3.71
N VAL A 118 9.26 1.70 3.42
CA VAL A 118 9.09 2.93 2.64
C VAL A 118 8.18 3.88 3.39
N THR A 119 8.59 5.14 3.52
CA THR A 119 7.71 6.21 4.01
C THR A 119 7.02 6.88 2.84
N LEU A 120 5.71 6.99 2.93
CA LEU A 120 4.83 7.66 1.99
C LEU A 120 4.33 8.96 2.63
N GLN A 121 4.10 9.96 1.78
CA GLN A 121 3.60 11.26 2.19
C GLN A 121 2.15 11.39 1.76
N ARG A 122 1.33 12.01 2.61
CA ARG A 122 -0.07 12.28 2.30
C ARG A 122 -0.18 13.25 1.13
N ILE A 123 -1.15 12.99 0.26
CA ILE A 123 -1.51 13.88 -0.85
C ILE A 123 -2.83 14.57 -0.52
N GLU A 124 -2.82 15.89 -0.55
CA GLU A 124 -3.98 16.75 -0.35
C GLU A 124 -4.55 17.26 -1.68
N GLU A 125 -4.87 16.34 -2.60
CA GLU A 125 -5.46 16.70 -3.89
C GLU A 125 -6.93 16.26 -3.97
N PRO A 126 -7.88 17.22 -3.95
CA PRO A 126 -9.30 16.92 -4.08
C PRO A 126 -9.58 16.17 -5.39
N GLY A 127 -10.12 14.96 -5.28
CA GLY A 127 -10.50 14.13 -6.43
C GLY A 127 -9.50 13.05 -6.84
N HIS A 128 -8.28 13.06 -6.28
CA HIS A 128 -7.25 12.05 -6.58
C HIS A 128 -7.68 10.64 -6.16
N ILE A 129 -8.26 10.51 -4.96
CA ILE A 129 -8.82 9.24 -4.45
C ILE A 129 -9.88 8.68 -5.40
N LYS A 130 -10.76 9.53 -5.93
CA LYS A 130 -11.82 9.11 -6.85
C LYS A 130 -11.24 8.64 -8.19
N ALA A 131 -10.20 9.30 -8.69
CA ALA A 131 -9.51 8.87 -9.91
C ALA A 131 -8.92 7.46 -9.72
N ILE A 132 -8.20 7.22 -8.62
CA ILE A 132 -7.62 5.92 -8.32
C ILE A 132 -8.69 4.85 -8.12
N PHE A 133 -9.78 5.17 -7.43
CA PHE A 133 -10.89 4.24 -7.27
C PHE A 133 -11.49 3.83 -8.62
N ASN A 134 -11.66 4.77 -9.56
CA ASN A 134 -12.12 4.45 -10.90
C ASN A 134 -11.13 3.53 -11.64
N GLU A 135 -9.82 3.78 -11.53
CA GLU A 135 -8.79 2.90 -12.10
C GLU A 135 -8.86 1.48 -11.51
N MET A 136 -9.10 1.35 -10.20
CA MET A 136 -9.28 0.06 -9.52
C MET A 136 -10.52 -0.68 -10.03
N VAL A 137 -11.65 0.02 -10.18
CA VAL A 137 -12.88 -0.57 -10.73
C VAL A 137 -12.68 -1.03 -12.18
N GLU A 138 -12.00 -0.23 -13.01
CA GLU A 138 -11.66 -0.62 -14.37
C GLU A 138 -10.73 -1.84 -14.42
N ALA A 139 -9.71 -1.86 -13.55
CA ALA A 139 -8.82 -3.01 -13.41
C ALA A 139 -9.59 -4.27 -13.00
N TYR A 140 -10.50 -4.15 -12.03
CA TYR A 140 -11.34 -5.25 -11.55
C TYR A 140 -12.25 -5.80 -12.64
N ASN A 141 -12.94 -4.92 -13.37
CA ASN A 141 -13.83 -5.33 -14.46
C ASN A 141 -13.08 -6.03 -15.59
N LYS A 142 -11.84 -5.66 -15.87
CA LYS A 142 -11.00 -6.36 -16.86
C LYS A 142 -10.64 -7.78 -16.39
N ILE A 143 -10.48 -8.00 -15.08
CA ILE A 143 -10.23 -9.33 -14.51
C ILE A 143 -11.50 -10.19 -14.62
N SER A 144 -12.65 -9.65 -14.23
CA SER A 144 -13.90 -10.42 -14.13
C SER A 144 -14.49 -10.84 -15.48
N VAL A 145 -14.17 -10.13 -16.57
CA VAL A 145 -14.63 -10.45 -17.93
C VAL A 145 -13.67 -11.42 -18.66
N SER A 146 -12.49 -11.69 -18.09
CA SER A 146 -11.47 -12.57 -18.68
C SER A 146 -11.50 -14.02 -18.13
N CYS A 147 -12.47 -14.35 -17.27
CA CYS A 147 -12.76 -15.69 -16.75
C CYS A 147 -14.04 -16.24 -17.40
#